data_AF-A0A6M4A093-F1
#
_entry.id   AF-A0A6M4A093-F1
#
_cell.length_a   1.000
_cell.length_b   1.000
_cell.length_c   1.000
_cell.angle_alpha   90.00
_cell.angle_beta   90.00
_cell.angle_gamma   90.00
#
_symmetry.space_group_name_H-M   'P 1'
#
loop_
_entity.id
_entity.type
_entity.pdbx_description
1 polymer ?
#
loop_
_entity_poly.entity_id
_entity_poly.type
_entity_poly.pdbx_seq_one_letter_code
_entity_poly.pdbx_strand_id
1 'polypeptide(L)'
;MKHMKTVLILEHTEEVFEKLTCDVCGAESKWDENWGTKEHEKIITTVQLEEEESFPSGGQATQTQYHICPACFKQHLAKWFESHRNSKASVSTSVW
;
A
#
# COMPACT_ATOMS: atom_id res chain seq x y z
N MET A 1 -5.06 4.98 -2.20
CA MET A 1 -4.57 5.78 -3.33
C MET A 1 -3.46 6.72 -2.90
N LYS A 2 -2.33 6.71 -3.61
CA LYS A 2 -1.32 7.79 -3.50
C LYS A 2 -1.78 9.01 -4.27
N HIS A 3 -1.60 10.18 -3.68
CA HIS A 3 -1.86 11.47 -4.31
C HIS A 3 -0.52 12.16 -4.54
N MET A 4 -0.29 12.57 -5.79
CA MET A 4 0.86 13.35 -6.21
C MET A 4 0.39 14.76 -6.56
N LYS A 5 1.22 15.77 -6.30
CA LYS A 5 0.96 17.14 -6.73
C LYS A 5 2.15 17.67 -7.51
N THR A 6 1.88 18.46 -8.54
CA THR A 6 2.92 19.16 -9.29
C THR A 6 3.29 20.45 -8.57
N VAL A 7 4.58 20.65 -8.27
CA VAL A 7 5.13 21.88 -7.70
C VAL A 7 6.11 22.51 -8.67
N LEU A 8 6.05 23.84 -8.82
CA LEU A 8 7.03 24.60 -9.59
C LEU A 8 8.21 24.95 -8.68
N ILE A 9 9.39 24.42 -8.99
CA ILE A 9 10.64 24.74 -8.32
C ILE A 9 11.49 25.52 -9.31
N LEU A 10 11.41 26.86 -9.20
CA LEU A 10 12.15 27.80 -10.03
C LEU A 10 11.96 27.54 -11.55
N GLU A 11 12.88 26.80 -12.16
CA GLU A 11 12.99 26.58 -13.60
C GLU A 11 12.33 25.28 -14.09
N HIS A 12 11.88 24.40 -13.19
CA HIS A 12 11.24 23.13 -13.56
C HIS A 12 10.07 22.76 -12.65
N THR A 13 9.24 21.83 -13.12
CA THR A 13 8.13 21.25 -12.35
C THR A 13 8.50 19.86 -11.87
N GLU A 14 8.18 19.55 -10.61
CA GLU A 14 8.36 18.23 -10.03
C GLU A 14 7.03 17.68 -9.52
N GLU A 15 6.81 16.38 -9.67
CA GLU A 15 5.73 15.67 -8.99
C GLU A 15 6.21 15.25 -7.60
N VAL A 16 5.57 15.78 -6.57
CA VAL A 16 5.88 15.45 -5.18
C VAL A 16 4.71 14.71 -4.55
N PHE A 17 5.03 13.77 -3.67
CA PHE A 17 4.03 13.08 -2.86
C PHE A 17 3.27 14.11 -2.00
N GLU A 18 1.94 14.04 -2.05
CA GLU A 18 1.06 14.90 -1.26
C GLU A 18 0.51 14.14 -0.06
N LYS A 19 -0.13 13.00 -0.30
CA LYS A 19 -0.78 12.19 0.73
C LYS A 19 -1.06 10.78 0.25
N LEU A 20 -1.24 9.88 1.21
CA LEU A 20 -1.67 8.51 0.98
C LEU A 20 -3.06 8.31 1.60
N THR A 21 -4.03 7.88 0.82
CA THR A 21 -5.41 7.66 1.27
C THR A 21 -5.74 6.17 1.28
N CYS A 22 -6.50 5.71 2.27
CA CYS A 22 -6.97 4.33 2.34
C CYS A 22 -8.16 4.15 1.40
N ASP A 23 -8.07 3.19 0.49
CA ASP A 23 -9.11 2.90 -0.52
C ASP A 23 -10.39 2.29 0.09
N VAL A 24 -10.34 1.86 1.35
CA VAL A 24 -11.48 1.25 2.07
C VAL A 24 -12.25 2.28 2.90
N CYS A 25 -11.55 3.11 3.69
CA CYS A 25 -12.19 4.02 4.64
C CYS A 25 -11.89 5.52 4.42
N GLY A 26 -11.02 5.86 3.48
CA GLY A 26 -10.61 7.25 3.23
C GLY A 26 -9.62 7.82 4.24
N ALA A 27 -9.12 7.04 5.20
CA ALA A 27 -8.10 7.50 6.15
C ALA A 27 -6.83 7.97 5.43
N GLU A 28 -6.24 9.08 5.87
CA GLU A 28 -5.09 9.70 5.22
C GLU A 28 -3.80 9.50 6.03
N SER A 29 -2.69 9.34 5.33
CA SER A 29 -1.33 9.44 5.86
C SER A 29 -0.57 10.55 5.14
N LYS A 30 0.26 11.24 5.92
CA LYS A 30 1.17 12.30 5.46
C LYS A 30 2.49 11.77 4.93
N TRP A 31 2.75 10.47 5.09
CA TRP A 31 4.00 9.84 4.72
C TRP A 31 3.79 8.90 3.54
N ASP A 32 4.75 8.85 2.63
CA ASP A 32 4.69 7.93 1.51
C ASP A 32 4.88 6.50 2.02
N GLU A 33 3.96 5.62 1.65
CA GLU A 33 3.90 4.20 2.01
C GLU A 33 3.97 3.87 3.52
N ASN A 34 3.95 4.87 4.40
CA ASN A 34 4.02 4.69 5.84
C ASN A 34 2.73 5.19 6.50
N TRP A 35 2.04 4.31 7.21
CA TRP A 35 0.87 4.63 8.02
C TRP A 35 1.22 4.97 9.47
N GLY A 36 2.52 4.92 9.83
CA GLY A 36 3.04 5.36 11.11
C GLY A 36 2.74 6.84 11.35
N THR A 37 2.41 7.16 12.60
CA THR A 37 2.10 8.55 13.00
C THR A 37 3.29 9.24 13.68
N LYS A 38 4.30 8.45 14.09
CA LYS A 38 5.49 8.92 14.80
C LYS A 38 6.71 8.83 13.91
N GLU A 39 7.71 9.68 14.15
CA GLU A 39 8.95 9.75 13.37
C GLU A 39 9.74 8.44 13.35
N HIS A 40 9.67 7.64 14.42
CA HIS A 40 10.37 6.36 14.53
C HIS A 40 9.43 5.15 14.38
N GLU A 41 8.26 5.34 13.77
CA GLU A 41 7.27 4.30 13.55
C GLU A 41 7.13 4.04 12.05
N LYS A 42 7.32 2.77 11.66
CA LYS A 42 7.11 2.30 10.29
C LYS A 42 6.00 1.27 10.29
N ILE A 43 4.86 1.62 9.69
CA ILE A 43 3.74 0.72 9.48
C ILE A 43 3.41 0.70 8.00
N ILE A 44 3.60 -0.45 7.36
CA ILE A 44 3.30 -0.63 5.94
C ILE A 44 2.21 -1.69 5.81
N THR A 45 1.24 -1.42 4.94
CA THR A 45 0.22 -2.36 4.53
C THR A 45 -0.04 -2.21 3.04
N THR A 46 0.19 -3.28 2.29
CA THR A 46 0.05 -3.32 0.82
C THR A 46 -0.72 -4.56 0.43
N VAL A 47 -1.69 -4.40 -0.48
CA VAL A 47 -2.38 -5.50 -1.15
C VAL A 47 -2.06 -5.38 -2.63
N GLN A 48 -1.38 -6.38 -3.16
CA GLN A 48 -0.91 -6.39 -4.55
C GLN A 48 -1.20 -7.75 -5.17
N LEU A 49 -1.73 -7.72 -6.38
CA LEU A 49 -1.80 -8.84 -7.30
C LEU A 49 -0.95 -8.51 -8.52
N GLU A 50 -0.11 -9.44 -8.93
CA GLU A 50 0.73 -9.34 -10.11
C GLU A 50 0.46 -10.54 -11.01
N GLU A 51 0.14 -10.26 -12.26
CA GLU A 51 -0.23 -11.25 -13.26
C GLU A 51 0.71 -11.07 -14.46
N GLU A 52 1.51 -12.10 -14.74
CA GLU A 52 2.48 -12.09 -15.83
C GLU A 52 2.07 -13.09 -16.92
N GLU A 53 2.12 -12.65 -18.17
CA GLU A 53 1.95 -13.47 -19.35
C GLU A 53 3.20 -13.35 -20.22
N SER A 54 3.74 -14.49 -20.65
CA SER A 54 4.91 -14.54 -21.52
C SER A 54 4.53 -15.10 -22.89
N PHE A 55 4.71 -14.29 -23.94
CA PHE A 55 4.52 -14.70 -25.32
C PHE A 55 5.85 -14.78 -26.06
N PRO A 56 5.94 -15.54 -27.17
CA PRO A 56 7.16 -15.58 -28.00
C PRO A 56 7.59 -14.20 -28.53
N SER A 57 6.67 -13.24 -28.64
CA SER A 57 6.91 -11.86 -29.09
C SER A 57 7.24 -10.88 -27.96
N GLY A 58 7.23 -11.31 -26.70
CA GLY A 58 7.42 -10.45 -25.53
C GLY A 58 6.46 -10.81 -24.38
N GLY A 59 6.82 -10.42 -23.17
CA GLY A 59 5.97 -10.58 -21.99
C GLY A 59 5.15 -9.32 -21.68
N GLN A 60 4.04 -9.51 -20.99
CA GLN A 60 3.25 -8.44 -20.39
C GLN A 60 3.01 -8.76 -18.91
N ALA A 61 3.07 -7.74 -18.06
CA ALA A 61 2.72 -7.86 -16.65
C ALA A 61 1.63 -6.83 -16.31
N THR A 62 0.65 -7.24 -15.51
CA THR A 62 -0.38 -6.36 -14.96
C THR A 62 -0.29 -6.40 -13.45
N GLN A 63 -0.15 -5.22 -12.83
CA GLN A 63 -0.08 -5.07 -11.38
C GLN A 63 -1.34 -4.34 -10.91
N THR A 64 -2.11 -4.97 -10.04
CA THR A 64 -3.25 -4.35 -9.34
C THR A 64 -2.86 -4.12 -7.88
N GLN A 65 -2.87 -2.87 -7.45
CA GLN A 65 -2.47 -2.47 -6.09
C GLN A 65 -3.60 -1.69 -5.39
N TYR A 66 -3.84 -2.01 -4.12
CA TYR A 66 -4.71 -1.25 -3.23
C TYR A 66 -3.93 -0.76 -2.00
N HIS A 67 -4.19 0.47 -1.60
CA HIS A 67 -3.67 1.04 -0.37
C HIS A 67 -4.70 0.92 0.74
N ILE A 68 -4.42 0.03 1.69
CA ILE A 68 -5.27 -0.20 2.85
C ILE A 68 -4.55 0.30 4.10
N CYS A 69 -5.26 0.96 5.01
CA CYS A 69 -4.67 1.36 6.30
C CYS A 69 -4.60 0.15 7.25
N PRO A 70 -3.77 0.24 8.32
CA PRO A 70 -3.59 -0.87 9.26
C PRO A 70 -4.87 -1.29 9.98
N ALA A 71 -5.77 -0.33 10.24
CA ALA A 71 -7.06 -0.59 10.85
C ALA A 71 -7.95 -1.43 9.92
N CYS A 72 -8.13 -1.00 8.67
CA CYS A 72 -8.93 -1.74 7.70
C CYS A 72 -8.34 -3.11 7.36
N PHE A 73 -7.01 -3.22 7.31
CA PHE A 73 -6.33 -4.51 7.13
C PHE A 73 -6.73 -5.48 8.26
N LYS A 74 -6.55 -5.07 9.52
CA LYS A 74 -6.84 -5.94 10.68
C LYS A 74 -8.32 -6.22 10.87
N GLN A 75 -9.18 -5.24 10.58
CA GLN A 75 -10.62 -5.33 10.87
C GLN A 75 -11.44 -5.97 9.76
N HIS A 76 -11.02 -5.83 8.50
CA HIS A 76 -11.76 -6.36 7.35
C HIS A 76 -10.99 -7.49 6.68
N LEU A 77 -9.81 -7.20 6.14
CA LEU A 77 -9.11 -8.16 5.28
C LEU A 77 -8.60 -9.39 6.06
N ALA A 78 -7.92 -9.18 7.19
CA ALA A 78 -7.44 -10.26 8.05
C ALA A 78 -8.60 -11.12 8.58
N LYS A 79 -9.69 -10.49 9.03
CA LYS A 79 -10.90 -11.21 9.49
C LYS A 79 -11.56 -12.01 8.38
N TRP A 80 -11.56 -11.48 7.15
CA TRP A 80 -12.07 -12.19 5.98
C TRP A 80 -11.24 -13.45 5.69
N PHE A 81 -9.91 -13.38 5.78
CA PHE A 81 -9.06 -14.57 5.66
C PHE A 81 -9.33 -15.60 6.78
N GLU A 82 -9.44 -15.13 8.02
CA GLU A 82 -9.75 -15.97 9.18
C GLU A 82 -11.10 -16.70 9.00
N SER A 83 -12.11 -16.03 8.41
CA SER A 83 -13.45 -16.61 8.25
C SER A 83 -13.55 -17.70 7.18
N HIS A 84 -12.71 -17.71 6.14
CA HIS A 84 -12.86 -18.62 5.01
C HIS A 84 -12.17 -19.98 5.20
N ARG A 85 -11.12 -20.06 6.04
CA ARG A 85 -10.37 -21.32 6.27
C ARG A 85 -9.82 -21.51 7.70
N ASN A 86 -10.33 -20.79 8.71
CA ASN A 86 -9.69 -20.73 10.03
C ASN A 86 -8.18 -20.37 9.93
N SER A 87 -7.81 -19.64 8.89
CA SER A 87 -6.43 -19.30 8.63
C SER A 87 -6.01 -18.28 9.68
N LYS A 88 -4.95 -18.56 10.43
CA LYS A 88 -4.39 -17.62 11.41
C LYS A 88 -3.22 -16.90 10.78
N ALA A 89 -3.11 -15.59 11.02
CA ALA A 89 -1.95 -14.83 10.59
C ALA A 89 -0.67 -15.36 11.26
N SER A 90 0.36 -15.62 10.44
CA SER A 90 1.69 -15.94 10.93
C SER A 90 2.41 -14.64 11.28
N VAL A 91 2.82 -14.49 12.55
CA VAL A 91 3.53 -13.30 13.03
C VAL A 91 4.97 -13.69 13.35
N SER A 92 5.93 -13.07 12.66
CA SER A 92 7.36 -13.19 12.96
C SER A 92 7.90 -11.85 13.48
N THR A 93 8.79 -11.91 14.45
CA THR A 93 9.48 -10.74 15.01
C THR A 93 10.97 -10.86 14.72
N SER A 94 11.54 -9.85 14.07
CA SER A 94 12.98 -9.69 13.89
C SER A 94 13.45 -8.40 14.54
N VAL A 95 14.61 -8.46 15.19
CA VAL A 95 15.34 -7.29 15.67
C VAL A 95 16.37 -6.96 14.60
N TRP A 96 16.30 -5.75 14.06
CA TRP A 96 17.16 -5.23 13.00
C TRP A 96 18.17 -4.26 13.60
#